data_AF-A0A5C8TB36-F1
#
_entry.id   AF-A0A5C8TB36-F1
#
_cell.length_a   1.000
_cell.length_b   1.000
_cell.length_c   1.000
_cell.angle_alpha   90.00
_cell.angle_beta   90.00
_cell.angle_gamma   90.00
#
_symmetry.space_group_name_H-M   'P 1'
#
loop_
_entity.id
_entity.type
_entity.pdbx_description
1 polymer ?
#
loop_
_entity_poly.entity_id
_entity_poly.type
_entity_poly.pdbx_seq_one_letter_code
_entity_poly.pdbx_strand_id
1 'polypeptide(L)'
;MATKTYPYEPHSYVEELPETARANFAVWIDSIVRGDRDAHALAEKLKVNVVAPDPFHPGGFITLHQGLLFKDVALGITWLKDYTAQKAAKLAIFGSIASRSVTDVIEAVIEAVTDYPDAFVNSRPPRDLQQRILFRFDCGTFNDLDLAWVQRKAVDQVTDEDMLGVDAFSGDQGEARELSRRVIRGRKDHTCHWTGLTIPAGEPHLVLSEVMEGDFITTRHSRLACWFHVYGGDLALAEMLKPAEPPLAAAA
;
A
#
# COMPACT_ATOMS: atom_id res chain seq x y z
N MET A 1 -29.72 -18.55 -9.16
CA MET A 1 -28.35 -18.01 -9.40
C MET A 1 -27.82 -17.51 -8.08
N ALA A 2 -26.74 -18.09 -7.57
CA ALA A 2 -26.13 -17.61 -6.33
C ALA A 2 -25.46 -16.26 -6.59
N THR A 3 -25.95 -15.20 -5.94
CA THR A 3 -25.24 -13.93 -5.81
C THR A 3 -23.95 -14.19 -5.05
N LYS A 4 -22.82 -14.17 -5.77
CA LYS A 4 -21.50 -14.08 -5.13
C LYS A 4 -21.45 -12.73 -4.41
N THR A 5 -21.79 -12.72 -3.12
CA THR A 5 -21.47 -11.61 -2.24
C THR A 5 -19.97 -11.67 -2.00
N TYR A 6 -19.23 -10.86 -2.74
CA TYR A 6 -17.82 -10.64 -2.46
C TYR A 6 -17.73 -9.87 -1.14
N PRO A 7 -17.04 -10.40 -0.11
CA PRO A 7 -16.84 -9.65 1.12
C PRO A 7 -16.18 -8.32 0.77
N TYR A 8 -16.56 -7.27 1.50
CA TYR A 8 -15.85 -6.00 1.48
C TYR A 8 -14.37 -6.27 1.78
N GLU A 9 -13.52 -6.23 0.75
CA GLU A 9 -12.07 -6.21 0.89
C GLU A 9 -11.72 -4.74 1.20
N PRO A 10 -11.29 -4.39 2.42
CA PRO A 10 -10.92 -3.00 2.76
C PRO A 10 -9.69 -2.49 2.00
N HIS A 11 -9.18 -3.26 1.04
CA HIS A 11 -8.06 -2.96 0.17
C HIS A 11 -8.28 -3.66 -1.17
N SER A 12 -8.75 -2.91 -2.17
CA SER A 12 -8.91 -3.42 -3.54
C SER A 12 -7.69 -3.05 -4.38
N TYR A 13 -7.32 -3.87 -5.38
CA TYR A 13 -6.14 -3.59 -6.21
C TYR A 13 -6.19 -2.23 -6.93
N VAL A 14 -7.39 -1.71 -7.23
CA VAL A 14 -7.52 -0.38 -7.84
C VAL A 14 -7.11 0.76 -6.87
N GLU A 15 -7.20 0.52 -5.56
CA GLU A 15 -6.74 1.45 -4.52
C GLU A 15 -5.22 1.42 -4.32
N GLU A 16 -4.55 0.37 -4.79
CA GLU A 16 -3.08 0.26 -4.82
C GLU A 16 -2.45 1.07 -5.96
N LEU A 17 -3.26 1.61 -6.88
CA LEU A 17 -2.77 2.44 -7.98
C LEU A 17 -2.31 3.81 -7.48
N PRO A 18 -1.21 4.36 -8.05
CA PRO A 18 -0.89 5.77 -7.87
C PRO A 18 -2.07 6.66 -8.28
N GLU A 19 -2.26 7.79 -7.59
CA GLU A 19 -3.43 8.66 -7.77
C GLU A 19 -3.62 9.09 -9.23
N THR A 20 -2.52 9.41 -9.93
CA THR A 20 -2.53 9.75 -11.36
C THR A 20 -3.02 8.60 -12.24
N ALA A 21 -2.58 7.37 -11.97
CA ALA A 21 -3.03 6.18 -12.70
C ALA A 21 -4.50 5.87 -12.41
N ARG A 22 -4.93 6.00 -11.15
CA ARG A 22 -6.32 5.81 -10.76
C ARG A 22 -7.24 6.85 -11.41
N ALA A 23 -6.80 8.11 -11.47
CA ALA A 23 -7.53 9.18 -12.17
C ALA A 23 -7.64 8.89 -13.67
N ASN A 24 -6.54 8.51 -14.34
CA ASN A 24 -6.55 8.13 -15.75
C ASN A 24 -7.48 6.93 -16.02
N PHE A 25 -7.49 5.95 -15.12
CA PHE A 25 -8.38 4.80 -15.22
C PHE A 25 -9.85 5.22 -15.15
N ALA A 26 -10.20 6.13 -14.22
CA ALA A 26 -11.55 6.68 -14.12
C ALA A 26 -11.94 7.48 -15.37
N VAL A 27 -11.01 8.25 -15.94
CA VAL A 27 -11.22 8.97 -17.22
C VAL A 27 -11.47 7.99 -18.36
N TRP A 28 -10.70 6.92 -18.47
CA TRP A 28 -10.90 5.90 -19.50
C TRP A 28 -12.29 5.23 -19.39
N ILE A 29 -12.75 4.93 -18.16
CA ILE A 29 -14.10 4.42 -17.90
C ILE A 29 -15.17 5.42 -18.37
N ASP A 30 -15.03 6.70 -18.01
CA ASP A 30 -15.95 7.78 -18.42
C ASP A 30 -15.97 7.95 -19.94
N SER A 31 -14.84 7.86 -20.63
CA SER A 31 -14.76 7.88 -22.09
C SER A 31 -15.59 6.77 -22.74
N ILE A 32 -15.56 5.56 -22.18
CA ILE A 32 -16.38 4.44 -22.65
C ILE A 32 -17.87 4.74 -22.42
N VAL A 33 -18.23 5.25 -21.24
CA VAL A 33 -19.64 5.62 -20.96
C VAL A 33 -20.14 6.70 -21.94
N ARG A 34 -19.26 7.59 -22.39
CA ARG A 34 -19.57 8.65 -23.36
C ARG A 34 -19.53 8.20 -24.83
N GLY A 35 -19.21 6.94 -25.10
CA GLY A 35 -19.19 6.39 -26.46
C GLY A 35 -17.92 6.72 -27.25
N ASP A 36 -16.81 6.99 -26.58
CA ASP A 36 -15.51 7.15 -27.24
C ASP A 36 -15.11 5.85 -27.96
N ARG A 37 -14.92 5.93 -29.28
CA ARG A 37 -14.71 4.75 -30.13
C ARG A 37 -13.40 4.04 -29.83
N ASP A 38 -12.34 4.78 -29.52
CA ASP A 38 -11.02 4.20 -29.29
C ASP A 38 -10.98 3.51 -27.92
N ALA A 39 -11.62 4.11 -26.91
CA ALA A 39 -11.76 3.52 -25.60
C ALA A 39 -12.62 2.23 -25.65
N HIS A 40 -13.72 2.24 -26.41
CA HIS A 40 -14.54 1.05 -26.66
C HIS A 40 -13.79 -0.06 -27.39
N ALA A 41 -13.07 0.28 -28.46
CA ALA A 41 -12.29 -0.69 -29.23
C ALA A 41 -11.21 -1.35 -28.36
N LEU A 42 -10.57 -0.57 -27.47
CA LEU A 42 -9.62 -1.10 -26.51
C LEU A 42 -10.30 -2.02 -25.49
N ALA A 43 -11.46 -1.64 -24.93
CA ALA A 43 -12.20 -2.49 -23.99
C ALA A 43 -12.63 -3.82 -24.63
N GLU A 44 -13.13 -3.81 -25.86
CA GLU A 44 -13.45 -5.02 -26.63
C GLU A 44 -12.22 -5.90 -26.87
N LYS A 45 -11.08 -5.29 -27.25
CA LYS A 45 -9.81 -6.00 -27.45
C LYS A 45 -9.35 -6.69 -26.16
N LEU A 46 -9.56 -6.05 -25.01
CA LEU A 46 -9.26 -6.60 -23.69
C LEU A 46 -10.35 -7.55 -23.16
N LYS A 47 -11.48 -7.67 -23.86
CA LYS A 47 -12.68 -8.42 -23.44
C LYS A 47 -13.24 -7.95 -22.08
N VAL A 48 -13.17 -6.65 -21.83
CA VAL A 48 -13.65 -6.02 -20.59
C VAL A 48 -15.02 -5.41 -20.83
N ASN A 49 -15.99 -5.75 -19.98
CA ASN A 49 -17.30 -5.11 -19.99
C ASN A 49 -17.31 -3.99 -18.94
N VAL A 50 -17.35 -2.72 -19.38
CA VAL A 50 -17.36 -1.57 -18.47
C VAL A 50 -18.76 -1.28 -17.90
N VAL A 51 -19.79 -1.65 -18.65
CA VAL A 51 -21.19 -1.50 -18.28
C VAL A 51 -21.88 -2.86 -18.18
N ALA A 52 -22.84 -2.98 -17.28
CA ALA A 52 -23.71 -4.14 -17.16
C ALA A 52 -25.18 -3.70 -17.22
N PRO A 53 -26.11 -4.57 -17.66
CA PRO A 53 -27.54 -4.28 -17.59
C PRO A 53 -27.95 -3.92 -16.16
N ASP A 54 -28.75 -2.87 -16.00
CA ASP A 54 -29.31 -2.49 -14.71
C ASP A 54 -30.38 -3.53 -14.28
N PRO A 55 -30.19 -4.27 -13.18
CA PRO A 55 -31.15 -5.26 -12.73
C PRO A 55 -32.48 -4.65 -12.26
N PHE A 56 -32.52 -3.34 -12.00
CA PHE A 56 -33.69 -2.61 -11.53
C PHE A 56 -34.39 -1.80 -12.64
N HIS A 57 -33.75 -1.60 -13.79
CA HIS A 57 -34.32 -0.84 -14.92
C HIS A 57 -34.12 -1.59 -16.24
N PRO A 58 -35.16 -2.26 -16.77
CA PRO A 58 -35.11 -2.92 -18.07
C PRO A 58 -34.77 -1.92 -19.19
N GLY A 59 -33.57 -2.03 -19.76
CA GLY A 59 -33.03 -1.12 -20.78
C GLY A 59 -32.02 -0.09 -20.26
N GLY A 60 -31.81 -0.02 -18.94
CA GLY A 60 -30.74 0.76 -18.32
C GLY A 60 -29.41 -0.02 -18.26
N PHE A 61 -28.31 0.72 -18.14
CA PHE A 61 -26.98 0.18 -17.92
C PHE A 61 -26.35 0.86 -16.70
N ILE A 62 -25.63 0.09 -15.89
CA ILE A 62 -24.82 0.59 -14.78
C ILE A 62 -23.33 0.41 -15.09
N THR A 63 -22.50 1.36 -14.70
CA THR A 63 -21.05 1.18 -14.68
C THR A 63 -20.69 0.18 -13.60
N LEU A 64 -19.88 -0.83 -13.92
CA LEU A 64 -19.41 -1.77 -12.91
C LEU A 64 -18.50 -1.08 -11.89
N HIS A 65 -18.44 -1.65 -10.69
CA HIS A 65 -17.56 -1.15 -9.63
C HIS A 65 -16.09 -1.16 -10.07
N GLN A 66 -15.36 -0.06 -9.86
CA GLN A 66 -13.98 0.11 -10.34
C GLN A 66 -13.03 -1.01 -9.88
N GLY A 67 -13.21 -1.52 -8.65
CA GLY A 67 -12.39 -2.62 -8.14
C GLY A 67 -12.59 -3.95 -8.87
N LEU A 68 -13.81 -4.23 -9.38
CA LEU A 68 -14.08 -5.41 -10.20
C LEU A 68 -13.55 -5.19 -11.62
N LEU A 69 -13.81 -4.00 -12.18
CA LEU A 69 -13.31 -3.62 -13.50
C LEU A 69 -11.79 -3.68 -13.59
N PHE A 70 -11.08 -3.23 -12.56
CA PHE A 70 -9.63 -3.25 -12.56
C PHE A 70 -9.08 -4.68 -12.65
N LYS A 71 -9.68 -5.64 -11.95
CA LYS A 71 -9.28 -7.05 -12.02
C LYS A 71 -9.47 -7.59 -13.45
N ASP A 72 -10.60 -7.31 -14.08
CA ASP A 72 -10.88 -7.73 -15.47
C ASP A 72 -9.93 -7.05 -16.48
N VAL A 73 -9.62 -5.77 -16.29
CA VAL A 73 -8.68 -5.01 -17.11
C VAL A 73 -7.26 -5.57 -16.98
N ALA A 74 -6.82 -5.85 -15.76
CA ALA A 74 -5.51 -6.44 -15.50
C ALA A 74 -5.36 -7.78 -16.24
N LEU A 75 -6.35 -8.67 -16.10
CA LEU A 75 -6.39 -9.96 -16.79
C LEU A 75 -6.41 -9.79 -18.32
N GLY A 76 -7.28 -8.92 -18.83
CA GLY A 76 -7.40 -8.62 -20.25
C GLY A 76 -6.10 -8.10 -20.87
N ILE A 77 -5.36 -7.24 -20.15
CA ILE A 77 -4.04 -6.75 -20.57
C ILE A 77 -3.07 -7.93 -20.68
N THR A 78 -3.00 -8.82 -19.69
CA THR A 78 -2.11 -9.99 -19.76
C THR A 78 -2.40 -10.94 -20.91
N TRP A 79 -3.67 -11.07 -21.30
CA TRP A 79 -4.04 -11.94 -22.42
C TRP A 79 -3.66 -11.38 -23.79
N LEU A 80 -3.21 -10.13 -23.87
CA LEU A 80 -2.55 -9.63 -25.07
C LEU A 80 -1.22 -10.36 -25.26
N LYS A 81 -1.08 -11.05 -26.40
CA LYS A 81 0.09 -11.90 -26.71
C LYS A 81 1.39 -11.13 -26.96
N ASP A 82 1.33 -9.81 -27.16
CA ASP A 82 2.46 -8.97 -27.54
C ASP A 82 2.77 -7.93 -26.45
N TYR A 83 4.04 -7.86 -26.03
CA TYR A 83 4.53 -6.89 -25.06
C TYR A 83 4.27 -5.44 -25.50
N THR A 84 4.39 -5.14 -26.79
CA THR A 84 4.12 -3.79 -27.31
C THR A 84 2.65 -3.43 -27.15
N ALA A 85 1.76 -4.37 -27.46
CA ALA A 85 0.32 -4.21 -27.23
C ALA A 85 -0.04 -4.07 -25.75
N GLN A 86 0.60 -4.84 -24.86
CA GLN A 86 0.41 -4.69 -23.41
C GLN A 86 0.83 -3.31 -22.92
N LYS A 87 2.02 -2.86 -23.34
CA LYS A 87 2.53 -1.53 -22.98
C LYS A 87 1.62 -0.42 -23.50
N ALA A 88 1.17 -0.51 -24.75
CA ALA A 88 0.24 0.45 -25.33
C ALA A 88 -1.10 0.51 -24.57
N ALA A 89 -1.66 -0.65 -24.20
CA ALA A 89 -2.89 -0.71 -23.40
C ALA A 89 -2.71 -0.08 -22.01
N LYS A 90 -1.61 -0.41 -21.31
CA LYS A 90 -1.29 0.20 -20.01
C LYS A 90 -1.17 1.72 -20.11
N LEU A 91 -0.48 2.22 -21.13
CA LEU A 91 -0.32 3.66 -21.35
C LEU A 91 -1.65 4.35 -21.67
N ALA A 92 -2.49 3.73 -22.50
CA ALA A 92 -3.78 4.29 -22.86
C ALA A 92 -4.76 4.38 -21.68
N ILE A 93 -4.70 3.41 -20.76
CA ILE A 93 -5.65 3.31 -19.64
C ILE A 93 -5.14 4.05 -18.39
N PHE A 94 -3.85 3.94 -18.07
CA PHE A 94 -3.28 4.41 -16.80
C PHE A 94 -2.31 5.59 -16.97
N GLY A 95 -1.93 5.94 -18.20
CA GLY A 95 -0.93 6.95 -18.48
C GLY A 95 0.52 6.48 -18.29
N SER A 96 1.47 7.35 -18.60
CA SER A 96 2.91 7.01 -18.64
C SER A 96 3.64 7.20 -17.30
N ILE A 97 3.22 8.18 -16.49
CA ILE A 97 3.93 8.63 -15.29
C ILE A 97 4.10 7.49 -14.27
N ALA A 98 3.09 6.64 -14.13
CA ALA A 98 3.01 5.58 -13.13
C ALA A 98 3.15 4.15 -13.72
N SER A 99 3.67 4.02 -14.95
CA SER A 99 3.64 2.75 -15.69
C SER A 99 4.32 1.57 -14.98
N ARG A 100 5.33 1.83 -14.14
CA ARG A 100 6.02 0.79 -13.35
C ARG A 100 5.10 0.28 -12.23
N SER A 101 4.63 1.17 -11.36
CA SER A 101 3.72 0.81 -10.26
C SER A 101 2.44 0.13 -10.74
N VAL A 102 1.87 0.59 -11.87
CA VAL A 102 0.71 -0.07 -12.52
C VAL A 102 1.03 -1.50 -12.93
N THR A 103 2.26 -1.75 -13.43
CA THR A 103 2.68 -3.10 -13.80
C THR A 103 2.77 -3.99 -12.57
N ASP A 104 3.35 -3.50 -11.48
CA ASP A 104 3.48 -4.26 -10.23
C ASP A 104 2.10 -4.63 -9.65
N VAL A 105 1.13 -3.72 -9.68
CA VAL A 105 -0.25 -3.98 -9.22
C VAL A 105 -0.98 -4.98 -10.13
N ILE A 106 -0.81 -4.88 -11.46
CA ILE A 106 -1.38 -5.84 -12.42
C ILE A 106 -0.79 -7.25 -12.20
N GLU A 107 0.53 -7.35 -12.03
CA GLU A 107 1.21 -8.61 -11.71
C GLU A 107 0.63 -9.24 -10.43
N ALA A 108 0.43 -8.44 -9.38
CA ALA A 108 -0.18 -8.89 -8.13
C ALA A 108 -1.65 -9.37 -8.28
N VAL A 109 -2.43 -8.81 -9.22
CA VAL A 109 -3.76 -9.33 -9.55
C VAL A 109 -3.66 -10.72 -10.17
N ILE A 110 -2.74 -10.91 -11.12
CA ILE A 110 -2.57 -12.17 -11.85
C ILE A 110 -2.14 -13.29 -10.89
N GLU A 111 -1.18 -13.00 -10.01
CA GLU A 111 -0.73 -13.93 -8.97
C GLU A 111 -1.87 -14.38 -8.05
N ALA A 112 -2.80 -13.48 -7.70
CA ALA A 112 -3.91 -13.81 -6.81
C ALA A 112 -5.09 -14.54 -7.49
N VAL A 113 -5.18 -14.50 -8.83
CA VAL A 113 -6.31 -15.07 -9.58
C VAL A 113 -6.09 -16.54 -10.00
N THR A 114 -4.92 -17.15 -9.75
CA THR A 114 -4.57 -18.42 -10.43
C THR A 114 -3.52 -19.29 -9.71
N ASP A 115 -3.44 -20.62 -9.76
CA ASP A 115 -3.87 -21.70 -10.70
C ASP A 115 -3.50 -21.47 -12.20
N TYR A 116 -2.43 -20.70 -12.47
CA TYR A 116 -1.86 -20.49 -13.82
C TYR A 116 -0.72 -21.49 -14.03
N PRO A 117 -0.54 -22.07 -15.23
CA PRO A 117 0.56 -23.00 -15.50
C PRO A 117 1.92 -22.36 -15.15
N ASP A 118 2.71 -23.10 -14.35
CA ASP A 118 3.98 -22.77 -13.68
C ASP A 118 5.06 -22.03 -14.51
N ALA A 119 4.86 -21.86 -15.82
CA ALA A 119 5.84 -21.33 -16.76
C ALA A 119 6.14 -19.83 -16.63
N PHE A 120 5.36 -19.07 -15.83
CA PHE A 120 5.56 -17.62 -15.61
C PHE A 120 5.94 -17.24 -14.16
N VAL A 121 5.86 -18.17 -13.21
CA VAL A 121 5.91 -17.90 -11.75
C VAL A 121 7.34 -17.82 -11.19
N ASN A 122 8.35 -18.22 -11.96
CA ASN A 122 9.69 -18.52 -11.41
C ASN A 122 10.65 -17.32 -11.24
N SER A 123 10.19 -16.09 -10.97
CA SER A 123 11.14 -14.99 -10.70
C SER A 123 10.68 -13.85 -9.79
N ARG A 124 9.46 -13.84 -9.25
CA ARG A 124 9.01 -12.74 -8.38
C ARG A 124 8.19 -13.26 -7.20
N PRO A 125 8.40 -12.71 -5.99
CA PRO A 125 7.80 -13.28 -4.80
C PRO A 125 6.29 -13.05 -4.82
N PRO A 126 5.45 -14.10 -4.66
CA PRO A 126 4.04 -13.91 -4.36
C PRO A 126 3.97 -13.31 -2.96
N ARG A 127 3.56 -12.04 -2.88
CA ARG A 127 3.51 -11.30 -1.63
C ARG A 127 2.05 -11.07 -1.27
N ASP A 128 1.62 -11.59 -0.13
CA ASP A 128 0.33 -11.23 0.46
C ASP A 128 0.22 -9.69 0.60
N LEU A 129 -0.97 -9.17 0.90
CA LEU A 129 -1.19 -7.71 0.97
C LEU A 129 -0.16 -6.99 1.86
N GLN A 130 0.21 -7.60 2.99
CA GLN A 130 1.20 -7.05 3.91
C GLN A 130 2.56 -6.90 3.22
N GLN A 131 3.04 -7.96 2.60
CA GLN A 131 4.34 -7.97 1.94
C GLN A 131 4.42 -7.01 0.73
N ARG A 132 3.29 -6.76 0.03
CA ARG A 132 3.22 -5.73 -1.03
C ARG A 132 3.30 -4.32 -0.47
N ILE A 133 2.56 -4.06 0.62
CA ILE A 133 2.62 -2.77 1.31
C ILE A 133 4.04 -2.50 1.80
N LEU A 134 4.68 -3.47 2.47
CA LEU A 134 6.06 -3.35 2.95
C LEU A 134 7.05 -3.07 1.81
N PHE A 135 6.87 -3.70 0.64
CA PHE A 135 7.69 -3.41 -0.54
C PHE A 135 7.52 -1.96 -1.03
N ARG A 136 6.30 -1.41 -1.00
CA ARG A 136 6.07 0.01 -1.36
C ARG A 136 6.72 0.96 -0.36
N PHE A 137 6.73 0.63 0.93
CA PHE A 137 7.47 1.36 1.96
C PHE A 137 8.98 1.36 1.66
N ASP A 138 9.56 0.20 1.41
CA ASP A 138 10.97 0.02 1.07
C ASP A 138 11.38 0.82 -0.19
N CYS A 139 10.52 0.83 -1.21
CA CYS A 139 10.75 1.60 -2.44
C CYS A 139 10.40 3.10 -2.33
N GLY A 140 9.88 3.58 -1.20
CA GLY A 140 9.44 4.98 -1.06
C GLY A 140 8.25 5.36 -1.95
N THR A 141 7.42 4.38 -2.32
CA THR A 141 6.24 4.54 -3.20
C THR A 141 4.91 4.27 -2.52
N PHE A 142 4.91 4.16 -1.19
CA PHE A 142 3.71 3.97 -0.40
C PHE A 142 2.78 5.19 -0.50
N ASN A 143 1.48 4.96 -0.31
CA ASN A 143 0.47 6.01 -0.31
C ASN A 143 -0.27 6.09 1.04
N ASP A 144 -1.22 7.02 1.16
CA ASP A 144 -1.99 7.22 2.40
C ASP A 144 -2.82 5.99 2.81
N LEU A 145 -3.26 5.18 1.83
CA LEU A 145 -4.02 3.96 2.10
C LEU A 145 -3.12 2.85 2.66
N ASP A 146 -1.91 2.73 2.13
CA ASP A 146 -0.89 1.84 2.68
C ASP A 146 -0.60 2.21 4.14
N LEU A 147 -0.37 3.50 4.42
CA LEU A 147 -0.14 3.98 5.78
C LEU A 147 -1.35 3.75 6.69
N ALA A 148 -2.57 4.04 6.23
CA ALA A 148 -3.79 3.82 7.01
C ALA A 148 -4.01 2.32 7.30
N TRP A 149 -3.69 1.44 6.34
CA TRP A 149 -3.76 0.00 6.54
C TRP A 149 -2.77 -0.45 7.62
N VAL A 150 -1.51 0.01 7.54
CA VAL A 150 -0.49 -0.33 8.54
C VAL A 150 -0.85 0.23 9.91
N GLN A 151 -1.34 1.47 10.00
CA GLN A 151 -1.80 2.07 11.25
C GLN A 151 -2.91 1.25 11.91
N ARG A 152 -3.89 0.79 11.12
CA ARG A 152 -4.95 -0.09 11.62
C ARG A 152 -4.38 -1.42 12.12
N LYS A 153 -3.48 -2.04 11.34
CA LYS A 153 -2.82 -3.29 11.75
C LYS A 153 -1.97 -3.12 12.99
N ALA A 154 -1.28 -2.00 13.15
CA ALA A 154 -0.52 -1.69 14.35
C ALA A 154 -1.42 -1.60 15.58
N VAL A 155 -2.61 -1.00 15.47
CA VAL A 155 -3.59 -0.97 16.57
C VAL A 155 -4.14 -2.35 16.89
N ASP A 156 -4.45 -3.15 15.86
CA ASP A 156 -5.10 -4.45 16.01
C ASP A 156 -4.15 -5.57 16.46
N GLN A 157 -2.87 -5.51 16.07
CA GLN A 157 -1.90 -6.59 16.24
C GLN A 157 -0.87 -6.33 17.33
N VAL A 158 -0.41 -5.08 17.51
CA VAL A 158 0.70 -4.78 18.44
C VAL A 158 0.20 -4.74 19.88
N THR A 159 0.66 -5.71 20.66
CA THR A 159 0.41 -5.78 22.10
C THR A 159 1.46 -4.99 22.90
N ASP A 160 1.18 -4.78 24.19
CA ASP A 160 2.15 -4.17 25.11
C ASP A 160 3.40 -5.09 25.28
N GLU A 161 3.24 -6.41 25.14
CA GLU A 161 4.34 -7.37 25.14
C GLU A 161 5.20 -7.26 23.88
N ASP A 162 4.59 -7.13 22.70
CA ASP A 162 5.31 -6.91 21.45
C ASP A 162 6.15 -5.63 21.52
N MET A 163 5.58 -4.55 22.06
CA MET A 163 6.32 -3.29 22.26
C MET A 163 7.51 -3.46 23.22
N LEU A 164 7.37 -4.25 24.28
CA LEU A 164 8.48 -4.56 25.19
C LEU A 164 9.50 -5.49 24.58
N GLY A 165 9.13 -6.29 23.58
CA GLY A 165 9.99 -7.24 22.89
C GLY A 165 10.79 -6.66 21.73
N VAL A 166 10.48 -5.43 21.30
CA VAL A 166 11.21 -4.78 20.20
C VAL A 166 12.70 -4.66 20.51
N ASP A 167 13.54 -5.06 19.56
CA ASP A 167 14.98 -4.79 19.62
C ASP A 167 15.24 -3.38 19.09
N ALA A 168 15.48 -2.45 20.03
CA ALA A 168 15.71 -1.05 19.71
C ALA A 168 17.10 -0.76 19.14
N PHE A 169 18.03 -1.72 19.26
CA PHE A 169 19.44 -1.55 18.88
C PHE A 169 19.88 -2.56 17.81
N SER A 170 18.96 -3.22 17.11
CA SER A 170 19.30 -4.12 16.01
C SER A 170 20.00 -3.33 14.89
N GLY A 171 21.35 -3.35 14.84
CA GLY A 171 22.16 -2.61 13.87
C GLY A 171 23.51 -2.14 14.42
N ASP A 172 24.19 -1.27 13.65
CA ASP A 172 25.54 -0.75 13.91
C ASP A 172 25.52 0.50 14.83
N GLN A 173 24.81 0.41 15.96
CA GLN A 173 24.60 1.55 16.88
C GLN A 173 25.66 1.66 17.97
N GLY A 174 26.94 1.76 17.59
CA GLY A 174 28.04 2.24 18.45
C GLY A 174 28.00 1.86 19.94
N GLU A 175 28.19 2.84 20.83
CA GLU A 175 28.16 2.68 22.30
C GLU A 175 26.75 2.82 22.91
N ALA A 176 25.69 2.69 22.11
CA ALA A 176 24.33 2.89 22.60
C ALA A 176 23.93 1.77 23.58
N ARG A 177 23.37 2.15 24.73
CA ARG A 177 22.98 1.22 25.79
C ARG A 177 21.61 1.55 26.36
N GLU A 178 20.72 0.58 26.37
CA GLU A 178 19.46 0.68 27.11
C GLU A 178 19.70 0.64 28.63
N LEU A 179 19.04 1.55 29.35
CA LEU A 179 18.97 1.56 30.80
C LEU A 179 17.65 0.99 31.31
N SER A 180 16.55 1.33 30.65
CA SER A 180 15.22 0.81 30.99
C SER A 180 14.24 0.98 29.83
N ARG A 181 13.28 0.05 29.74
CA ARG A 181 12.11 0.15 28.87
C ARG A 181 10.80 0.01 29.64
N ARG A 182 9.75 0.66 29.16
CA ARG A 182 8.38 0.48 29.65
C ARG A 182 7.36 0.94 28.62
N VAL A 183 6.17 0.35 28.66
CA VAL A 183 5.00 0.84 27.92
C VAL A 183 4.19 1.77 28.81
N ILE A 184 3.88 2.96 28.31
CA ILE A 184 3.05 3.94 29.03
C ILE A 184 1.96 4.50 28.13
N ARG A 185 0.94 5.13 28.74
CA ARG A 185 -0.07 5.93 28.05
C ARG A 185 0.12 7.40 28.46
N GLY A 186 0.52 8.22 27.50
CA GLY A 186 0.86 9.63 27.74
C GLY A 186 -0.39 10.47 28.03
N ARG A 187 -0.26 11.55 28.83
CA ARG A 187 -1.35 12.51 29.06
C ARG A 187 -1.44 13.62 28.00
N LYS A 188 -0.42 13.72 27.15
CA LYS A 188 -0.30 14.68 26.06
C LYS A 188 0.27 13.97 24.84
N ASP A 189 0.21 14.65 23.71
CA ASP A 189 0.82 14.16 22.49
C ASP A 189 2.35 14.11 22.63
N HIS A 190 2.94 13.11 21.98
CA HIS A 190 4.38 12.89 21.90
C HIS A 190 4.80 12.67 20.45
N THR A 191 6.08 12.79 20.15
CA THR A 191 6.61 12.44 18.82
C THR A 191 7.31 11.10 18.89
N CYS A 192 7.01 10.22 17.95
CA CYS A 192 7.69 8.95 17.80
C CYS A 192 9.10 9.18 17.25
N HIS A 193 10.12 8.65 17.93
CA HIS A 193 11.52 8.82 17.52
C HIS A 193 11.81 8.15 16.16
N TRP A 194 11.30 6.94 15.92
CA TRP A 194 11.55 6.22 14.65
C TRP A 194 10.74 6.73 13.47
N THR A 195 9.46 7.07 13.64
CA THR A 195 8.62 7.51 12.50
C THR A 195 8.53 9.02 12.35
N GLY A 196 8.93 9.81 13.36
CA GLY A 196 8.69 11.25 13.38
C GLY A 196 7.21 11.66 13.51
N LEU A 197 6.28 10.70 13.52
CA LEU A 197 4.85 10.94 13.59
C LEU A 197 4.37 11.20 15.03
N THR A 198 3.22 11.85 15.14
CA THR A 198 2.58 12.11 16.44
C THR A 198 2.02 10.83 17.05
N ILE A 199 2.27 10.64 18.34
CA ILE A 199 1.66 9.68 19.24
C ILE A 199 0.59 10.44 20.02
N PRO A 200 -0.71 10.21 19.74
CA PRO A 200 -1.78 10.91 20.45
C PRO A 200 -1.78 10.64 21.96
N ALA A 201 -2.27 11.60 22.73
CA ALA A 201 -2.54 11.42 24.15
C ALA A 201 -3.44 10.20 24.39
N GLY A 202 -3.11 9.40 25.41
CA GLY A 202 -3.81 8.17 25.76
C GLY A 202 -3.35 6.92 25.00
N GLU A 203 -2.68 7.07 23.86
CA GLU A 203 -2.15 5.92 23.10
C GLU A 203 -0.96 5.28 23.82
N PRO A 204 -0.92 3.94 23.91
CA PRO A 204 0.21 3.24 24.48
C PRO A 204 1.41 3.34 23.54
N HIS A 205 2.56 3.58 24.13
CA HIS A 205 3.84 3.68 23.42
C HIS A 205 4.97 3.18 24.30
N LEU A 206 6.00 2.67 23.64
CA LEU A 206 7.26 2.28 24.26
C LEU A 206 8.06 3.53 24.62
N VAL A 207 8.58 3.57 25.83
CA VAL A 207 9.54 4.57 26.29
C VAL A 207 10.82 3.84 26.63
N LEU A 208 11.91 4.25 25.99
CA LEU A 208 13.25 3.77 26.28
C LEU A 208 14.02 4.90 26.95
N SER A 209 14.77 4.54 27.99
CA SER A 209 15.77 5.41 28.60
C SER A 209 17.13 4.81 28.27
N GLU A 210 17.97 5.59 27.63
CA GLU A 210 19.13 5.10 26.88
C GLU A 210 20.32 6.01 27.13
N VAL A 211 21.52 5.45 26.99
CA VAL A 211 22.75 6.23 26.84
C VAL A 211 23.15 6.14 25.38
N MET A 212 23.27 7.27 24.70
CA MET A 212 23.77 7.36 23.33
C MET A 212 24.91 8.38 23.30
N GLU A 213 26.08 7.99 22.81
CA GLU A 213 27.26 8.87 22.72
C GLU A 213 27.63 9.56 24.04
N GLY A 214 27.35 8.90 25.18
CA GLY A 214 27.60 9.42 26.53
C GLY A 214 26.46 10.24 27.13
N ASP A 215 25.43 10.57 26.36
CA ASP A 215 24.27 11.34 26.82
C ASP A 215 23.09 10.46 27.22
N PHE A 216 22.39 10.87 28.29
CA PHE A 216 21.16 10.24 28.73
C PHE A 216 19.96 10.77 27.92
N ILE A 217 19.35 9.90 27.14
CA ILE A 217 18.25 10.24 26.23
C ILE A 217 17.00 9.42 26.59
N THR A 218 15.82 9.97 26.30
CA THR A 218 14.55 9.26 26.40
C THR A 218 13.82 9.29 25.07
N THR A 219 13.80 8.16 24.38
CA THR A 219 13.12 7.97 23.10
C THR A 219 11.73 7.36 23.33
N ARG A 220 10.82 7.57 22.35
CA ARG A 220 9.43 7.14 22.41
C ARG A 220 9.05 6.50 21.09
N HIS A 221 8.40 5.34 21.13
CA HIS A 221 8.06 4.58 19.94
C HIS A 221 6.58 4.19 19.96
N SER A 222 5.87 4.62 18.92
CA SER A 222 4.46 4.31 18.72
C SER A 222 4.25 2.84 18.40
N ARG A 223 3.01 2.35 18.57
CA ARG A 223 2.60 1.04 18.05
C ARG A 223 2.92 0.87 16.57
N LEU A 224 2.73 1.91 15.76
CA LEU A 224 3.07 1.90 14.34
C LEU A 224 4.55 1.59 14.12
N ALA A 225 5.43 2.24 14.87
CA ALA A 225 6.86 2.00 14.76
C ALA A 225 7.24 0.59 15.21
N CYS A 226 6.66 0.10 16.31
CA CYS A 226 6.85 -1.28 16.78
C CYS A 226 6.30 -2.30 15.77
N TRP A 227 5.22 -1.99 15.06
CA TRP A 227 4.66 -2.88 14.04
C TRP A 227 5.64 -3.14 12.89
N PHE A 228 6.34 -2.10 12.41
CA PHE A 228 7.34 -2.28 11.35
C PHE A 228 8.49 -3.20 11.78
N HIS A 229 8.89 -3.15 13.04
CA HIS A 229 9.89 -4.07 13.59
C HIS A 229 9.35 -5.50 13.71
N VAL A 230 8.23 -5.69 14.40
CA VAL A 230 7.71 -7.02 14.78
C VAL A 230 7.08 -7.75 13.60
N TYR A 231 6.30 -7.04 12.78
CA TYR A 231 5.53 -7.61 11.67
C TYR A 231 6.04 -7.18 10.30
N GLY A 232 6.67 -6.00 10.21
CA GLY A 232 7.32 -5.53 8.98
C GLY A 232 8.69 -6.18 8.72
N GLY A 233 9.34 -6.70 9.77
CA GLY A 233 10.63 -7.37 9.69
C GLY A 233 11.82 -6.43 9.47
N ASP A 234 11.58 -5.12 9.39
CA ASP A 234 12.63 -4.12 9.22
C ASP A 234 12.22 -2.79 9.86
N LEU A 235 13.02 -2.36 10.84
CA LEU A 235 12.82 -1.10 11.53
C LEU A 235 13.15 0.11 10.65
N ALA A 236 14.02 -0.02 9.66
CA ALA A 236 14.37 1.07 8.74
C ALA A 236 13.16 1.58 7.96
N LEU A 237 12.15 0.72 7.73
CA LEU A 237 10.89 1.13 7.10
C LEU A 237 10.11 2.14 7.93
N ALA A 238 10.22 2.08 9.26
CA ALA A 238 9.62 3.08 10.13
C ALA A 238 10.26 4.46 9.92
N GLU A 239 11.56 4.52 9.65
CA GLU A 239 12.30 5.78 9.44
C GLU A 239 11.93 6.48 8.14
N MET A 240 11.45 5.75 7.14
CA MET A 240 10.93 6.31 5.89
C MET A 240 9.73 7.24 6.09
N LEU A 241 9.08 7.16 7.26
CA LEU A 241 7.99 8.05 7.65
C LEU A 241 8.44 9.37 8.27
N LYS A 242 9.73 9.51 8.64
CA LYS A 242 10.25 10.75 9.22
C LYS A 242 10.07 11.88 8.19
N PRO A 243 9.52 13.04 8.61
CA PRO A 243 9.56 14.23 7.77
C PRO A 243 11.00 14.51 7.35
N ALA A 244 11.21 14.89 6.09
CA ALA A 244 12.53 15.35 5.66
C ALA A 244 12.99 16.49 6.59
N GLU A 245 14.21 16.40 7.11
CA GLU A 245 14.78 17.50 7.88
C GLU A 245 14.75 18.76 7.00
N PRO A 246 14.23 19.89 7.51
CA PRO A 246 14.25 21.12 6.74
C PRO A 246 15.71 21.43 6.38
N PRO A 247 16.01 21.86 5.14
CA PRO A 247 17.37 22.18 4.76
C PRO A 247 17.93 23.21 5.75
N LEU A 248 19.19 23.03 6.16
CA LEU A 248 19.91 23.87 7.14
C LEU A 248 19.75 25.40 6.92
N ALA A 249 19.42 25.82 5.70
CA ALA A 249 19.13 27.21 5.35
C ALA A 249 17.82 27.78 5.94
N ALA A 250 16.94 26.97 6.51
CA ALA A 250 15.68 27.40 7.13
C ALA A 250 15.76 27.58 8.66
N ALA A 251 16.95 27.39 9.26
CA ALA A 251 17.18 27.48 10.70
C ALA A 251 18.00 28.73 11.13
N ALA A 252 18.05 29.77 10.29
CA ALA A 252 18.71 31.05 10.58
C ALA A 252 17.70 32.21 10.63
#